data_AF-A0A6I1QQ31-F1
#
_entry.id   AF-A0A6I1QQ31-F1
#
_cell.length_a   1.000
_cell.length_b   1.000
_cell.length_c   1.000
_cell.angle_alpha   90.00
_cell.angle_beta   90.00
_cell.angle_gamma   90.00
#
_symmetry.space_group_name_H-M   'P 1'
#
loop_
_entity.id
_entity.type
_entity.pdbx_description
1 polymer ?
#
loop_
_entity_poly.entity_id
_entity_poly.type
_entity_poly.pdbx_seq_one_letter_code
_entity_poly.pdbx_strand_id
1 'polypeptide(L)' 'MAERKENQGSPAAVAEEAPVCRHRWVIEPPAGATSRGKCKFCGSVREFSNAGETIWEHRGMNANAAPKKAKSSFGSLD' A
#
# COMPACT_ATOMS: atom_id res chain seq x y z
N MET A 1 -41.58 -27.73 29.08
CA MET A 1 -41.23 -26.42 29.65
C MET A 1 -39.82 -26.51 30.20
N ALA A 2 -39.06 -25.41 30.17
CA ALA A 2 -37.63 -25.27 30.52
C ALA A 2 -36.65 -25.79 29.45
N GLU A 3 -35.63 -25.08 28.97
CA GLU A 3 -35.10 -23.72 29.19
C GLU A 3 -34.34 -23.35 27.90
N ARG A 4 -34.68 -22.22 27.26
CA ARG A 4 -33.89 -21.68 26.15
C ARG A 4 -32.69 -20.97 26.76
N LYS A 5 -31.57 -21.68 26.90
CA LYS A 5 -30.32 -21.13 27.43
C LYS A 5 -29.93 -19.87 26.66
N GLU A 6 -29.89 -18.77 27.39
CA GLU A 6 -29.70 -17.41 26.90
C GLU A 6 -28.32 -17.22 26.26
N ASN A 7 -28.36 -16.64 25.07
CA ASN A 7 -27.23 -16.13 24.31
C ASN A 7 -26.56 -14.99 25.11
N GLN A 8 -25.53 -15.32 25.89
CA GLN A 8 -24.70 -14.32 26.57
C GLN A 8 -23.81 -13.64 25.52
N GLY A 9 -24.29 -12.49 25.05
CA GLY A 9 -23.54 -11.59 24.18
C GLY A 9 -22.24 -11.16 24.85
N SER A 10 -21.14 -11.46 24.16
CA SER A 10 -19.81 -10.96 24.47
C SER A 10 -19.83 -9.42 24.53
N PRO A 11 -19.27 -8.76 25.56
CA PRO A 11 -19.22 -7.32 25.58
C PRO A 11 -18.28 -6.87 24.47
N ALA A 12 -18.87 -6.39 23.37
CA ALA A 12 -18.15 -5.68 22.33
C ALA A 12 -17.46 -4.50 23.01
N ALA A 13 -16.15 -4.66 23.24
CA ALA A 13 -15.28 -3.61 23.72
C ALA A 13 -15.47 -2.41 22.79
N VAL A 14 -16.04 -1.35 23.34
CA VAL A 14 -16.18 -0.08 22.65
C VAL A 14 -14.76 0.46 22.54
N ALA A 15 -14.09 0.11 21.44
CA ALA A 15 -12.79 0.64 21.10
C ALA A 15 -13.01 2.11 20.74
N GLU A 16 -12.86 2.97 21.74
CA GLU A 16 -12.76 4.41 21.57
C GLU A 16 -11.69 4.67 20.50
N GLU A 17 -12.13 5.10 19.31
CA GLU A 17 -11.25 5.40 18.19
C GLU A 17 -10.35 6.57 18.57
N ALA A 18 -9.17 6.25 19.11
CA ALA A 18 -8.14 7.24 19.38
C ALA A 18 -7.84 8.03 18.08
N PRO A 19 -7.62 9.35 18.17
CA PRO A 19 -7.39 10.17 17.00
C PRO A 19 -6.19 9.65 16.20
N VAL A 20 -6.42 9.32 14.92
CA VAL A 20 -5.38 8.82 14.02
C VAL A 20 -4.34 9.92 13.79
N CYS A 21 -3.09 9.66 14.20
CA CYS A 21 -2.01 10.62 14.02
C CYS A 21 -1.67 10.79 12.53
N ARG A 22 -1.77 12.03 12.04
CA ARG A 22 -1.26 12.41 10.71
C ARG A 22 0.24 12.63 10.79
N HIS A 23 1.00 11.55 10.65
CA HIS A 23 2.43 11.58 10.91
C HIS A 23 3.20 12.51 9.94
N ARG A 24 3.74 13.61 10.47
CA ARG A 24 4.82 14.37 9.83
C ARG A 24 6.16 13.78 10.28
N TRP A 25 6.82 13.07 9.37
CA TRP A 25 8.11 12.44 9.62
C TRP A 25 9.26 13.44 9.46
N VAL A 26 10.14 13.49 10.45
CA VAL A 26 11.46 14.13 10.38
C VAL A 26 12.47 13.00 10.24
N ILE A 27 13.13 12.93 9.09
CA ILE A 27 14.06 11.85 8.74
C ILE A 27 15.48 12.35 9.03
N GLU A 28 16.23 11.56 9.78
CA GLU A 28 17.64 11.83 10.13
C GLU A 28 18.55 11.69 8.90
N PRO A 29 19.78 12.21 8.95
CA PRO A 29 20.76 12.02 7.88
C PRO A 29 20.94 10.53 7.54
N PRO A 30 21.24 10.20 6.27
CA PRO A 30 21.34 8.82 5.83
C PRO A 30 22.47 8.09 6.55
N ALA A 31 22.11 7.01 7.26
CA ALA A 31 23.04 6.12 7.94
C ALA A 31 23.21 4.79 7.16
N GLY A 32 23.29 4.89 5.82
CA GLY A 32 23.42 3.73 4.92
C GLY A 32 22.15 3.49 4.09
N ALA A 33 21.73 2.22 3.99
CA ALA A 33 20.60 1.80 3.15
C ALA A 33 19.24 2.27 3.67
N THR A 34 19.12 2.51 4.99
CA THR A 34 17.93 3.05 5.63
C THR A 34 18.26 4.33 6.41
N SER A 35 17.24 5.15 6.61
CA SER A 35 17.28 6.32 7.50
C SER A 35 16.20 6.18 8.55
N ARG A 36 16.48 6.59 9.77
CA ARG A 36 15.49 6.62 10.85
C ARG A 36 14.68 7.91 10.76
N GLY A 37 13.37 7.81 10.90
CA GLY A 37 12.49 8.96 10.98
C GLY A 37 11.62 8.94 12.24
N LYS A 38 11.42 10.13 12.82
CA LYS A 38 10.56 10.33 13.99
C LYS A 38 9.40 11.26 13.66
N CYS A 39 8.20 10.92 14.12
CA CYS A 39 7.04 11.77 13.96
C CYS A 39 7.15 12.99 14.88
N LYS A 40 6.97 14.20 14.32
CA LYS A 40 7.01 15.45 15.07
C LYS A 40 5.88 15.57 16.12
N PHE A 41 4.75 14.89 15.91
CA PHE A 41 3.56 15.06 16.74
C PHE A 41 3.45 14.01 17.84
N CYS A 42 3.55 12.71 17.48
CA CYS A 42 3.39 11.61 18.44
C CYS A 42 4.71 10.93 18.83
N GLY A 43 5.83 11.30 18.20
CA GLY A 43 7.12 10.70 18.50
C GLY A 43 7.34 9.27 17.99
N SER A 44 6.37 8.69 17.27
CA SER A 44 6.53 7.37 16.63
C SER A 44 7.80 7.34 15.78
N VAL A 45 8.44 6.18 15.72
CA VAL A 45 9.68 5.97 14.97
C VAL A 45 9.40 5.00 13.82
N ARG A 46 9.95 5.29 12.65
CA ARG A 46 9.87 4.43 11.47
C ARG A 46 11.16 4.51 10.67
N GLU A 47 11.55 3.40 10.06
CA GLU A 47 12.69 3.35 9.14
C GLU A 47 12.24 3.58 7.69
N PHE A 48 13.02 4.34 6.95
CA PHE A 48 12.79 4.71 5.57
C PHE A 48 13.92 4.16 4.70
N SER A 49 13.59 3.47 3.61
CA SER A 49 14.59 3.01 2.64
C SER A 49 15.15 4.21 1.86
N ASN A 50 16.47 4.30 1.78
CA ASN A 50 17.17 5.28 0.95
C ASN A 50 17.39 4.78 -0.47
N ALA A 51 17.30 3.46 -0.68
CA ALA A 51 17.18 2.89 -2.00
C ALA A 51 15.75 3.17 -2.48
N GLY A 52 15.58 4.30 -3.18
CA GLY A 52 14.36 4.57 -3.91
C GLY A 52 14.17 3.44 -4.93
N GLU A 53 12.99 2.82 -4.97
CA GLU A 53 12.60 2.05 -6.15
C GLU A 53 12.91 2.92 -7.37
N THR A 54 13.56 2.32 -8.37
CA THR A 54 14.01 2.93 -9.65
C THR A 54 12.82 3.37 -10.53
N ILE A 55 11.83 4.03 -9.92
CA ILE A 55 10.65 4.64 -10.53
C ILE A 55 11.09 5.78 -11.47
N TRP A 56 12.29 6.34 -11.28
CA TRP A 56 12.91 7.29 -12.20
C TRP A 56 13.32 6.65 -13.54
N GLU A 57 13.65 5.35 -13.55
CA GLU A 57 14.12 4.63 -14.74
C GLU A 57 12.98 4.05 -15.59
N HIS A 58 11.76 3.91 -15.04
CA HIS A 58 10.63 3.25 -15.72
C HIS A 58 9.50 4.18 -16.19
N ARG A 59 9.68 5.51 -16.14
CA ARG A 59 8.72 6.47 -16.71
C ARG A 59 9.20 7.08 -18.03
N GLY A 60 9.83 6.25 -18.87
CA GLY A 60 10.38 6.67 -20.17
C GLY A 60 10.20 5.70 -21.34
N MET A 61 9.62 4.51 -21.17
CA MET A 61 9.64 3.47 -22.24
C MET A 61 8.29 2.82 -22.60
N ASN A 62 7.14 3.50 -22.49
CA ASN A 62 5.88 2.93 -23.02
C ASN A 62 4.84 3.94 -23.52
N ALA A 63 5.25 4.87 -24.40
CA ALA A 63 4.27 5.74 -25.09
C ALA A 63 3.80 5.23 -26.47
N ASN A 64 4.25 4.06 -26.98
CA ASN A 64 3.90 3.63 -28.35
C ASN A 64 3.77 2.10 -28.57
N ALA A 65 3.17 1.35 -27.65
CA ALA A 65 2.69 0.00 -27.97
C ALA A 65 1.26 0.05 -28.52
N ALA A 66 1.10 0.58 -29.74
CA ALA A 66 -0.16 0.46 -30.47
C ALA A 66 -0.45 -1.04 -30.68
N PRO A 67 -1.67 -1.54 -30.37
CA PRO A 67 -2.01 -2.93 -30.65
C PRO A 67 -2.04 -3.12 -32.18
N LYS A 68 -1.08 -3.86 -32.71
CA LYS A 68 -1.13 -4.34 -34.10
C LYS A 68 -2.34 -5.29 -34.18
N LYS A 69 -3.48 -4.81 -34.68
CA LYS A 69 -4.64 -5.67 -34.98
C LYS A 69 -4.20 -6.75 -35.98
N ALA A 70 -4.07 -7.99 -35.53
CA ALA A 70 -3.94 -9.14 -36.42
C ALA A 70 -5.26 -9.29 -37.18
N LYS A 71 -5.26 -8.98 -38.48
CA LYS A 71 -6.41 -9.21 -39.35
C LYS A 71 -6.35 -10.63 -39.89
N SER A 72 -7.44 -11.33 -39.60
CA SER A 72 -7.85 -12.65 -40.00
C SER A 72 -7.88 -12.89 -41.52
N SER A 73 -7.53 -14.13 -41.88
CA SER A 73 -8.08 -14.98 -42.95
C SER A 73 -8.32 -14.36 -44.34
N PHE A 74 -7.49 -14.78 -45.29
CA PHE A 74 -7.95 -14.97 -46.67
C PHE A 74 -7.53 -16.38 -47.11
N GLY A 75 -8.50 -17.26 -47.30
CA GLY A 75 -8.27 -18.56 -47.92
C GLY A 75 -7.95 -18.38 -49.41
N SER A 76 -7.08 -19.22 -49.94
CA SER A 76 -6.97 -19.45 -51.37
C SER A 76 -7.13 -20.93 -51.61
N LEU A 77 -8.20 -21.29 -52.31
CA LEU A 77 -8.26 -22.51 -53.10
C LEU A 77 -7.09 -22.50 -54.10
N ASP A 78 -6.44 -23.65 -54.26
CA ASP A 78 -6.13 -24.30 -55.55
C ASP A 78 -5.48 -25.67 -55.25
#